data_AF-A0A3P5YQV6-F1
#
_entry.id   AF-A0A3P5YQV6-F1
#
_cell.length_a   1.000
_cell.length_b   1.000
_cell.length_c   1.000
_cell.angle_alpha   90.00
_cell.angle_beta   90.00
_cell.angle_gamma   90.00
#
_symmetry.space_group_name_H-M   'P 1'
#
loop_
_entity.id
_entity.type
_entity.pdbx_description
1 polymer ?
#
loop_
_entity_poly.entity_id
_entity_poly.type
_entity_poly.pdbx_seq_one_letter_code
_entity_poly.pdbx_strand_id
1 'polypeptide(L)'
;MKDYSKIGGKSTMQRTSRRLEGTAMGSTVFDLKPGVGIGPFYIGMPICDAFGKIEQDPNVYDVVHVKYYDEDPLKLDVVISFPDHGFHLRFDPSSQRLRLIEIYDVKRLQMRYGNSTIGGPSTLATFVAVYALFGPTFPGIYDKERGVYALFYPGLSFEFPIPDQYTDCCHDGEVALPLEFSDGTTPVTCRVSIYDKSSDKKVGVGKLMDRASVPPLAPGSLYMEEVHVKLGKELYFTVGGQHMPFGASPQDVWTEIGRPCGIHPKQVDQMVIHSASDLRPKTTLCGDYFYNYFTRGFDILFDGETHKAKKFVLHTNYPGHADFNSYIKCNFVISVGEGETEANRGGNKITPSTNWEQVKEVLGECGPAAIQTQGSTSNPFGSTYVYGYKDVAFEVKDFSRIELGAVKQSSGLLCPS
;
A
#
# COMPACT_ATOMS: atom_id res chain seq x y z
N MET A 1 -16.43 6.04 1.28
CA MET A 1 -15.27 6.17 2.19
C MET A 1 -15.62 5.36 3.43
N LYS A 2 -15.01 4.19 3.63
CA LYS A 2 -15.28 3.31 4.78
C LYS A 2 -14.11 3.45 5.77
N ASP A 3 -14.39 3.64 7.05
CA ASP A 3 -13.39 3.76 8.12
C ASP A 3 -13.01 2.38 8.69
N TYR A 4 -11.70 2.13 8.83
CA TYR A 4 -11.10 0.84 9.22
C TYR A 4 -10.94 0.64 10.73
N SER A 5 -11.72 1.31 11.58
CA SER A 5 -11.40 1.47 13.01
C SER A 5 -11.53 0.23 13.91
N LYS A 6 -11.85 -0.97 13.38
CA LYS A 6 -11.99 -2.19 14.21
C LYS A 6 -11.74 -3.50 13.45
N ILE A 7 -10.48 -3.90 13.23
CA ILE A 7 -10.17 -5.32 12.97
C ILE A 7 -8.85 -5.69 13.63
N GLY A 8 -8.96 -6.22 14.85
CA GLY A 8 -7.88 -6.84 15.62
C GLY A 8 -8.50 -7.92 16.49
N GLY A 9 -8.87 -9.05 15.88
CA GLY A 9 -9.51 -10.17 16.55
C GLY A 9 -8.52 -11.03 17.33
N LYS A 10 -8.10 -10.56 18.52
CA LYS A 10 -7.74 -11.44 19.64
C LYS A 10 -8.59 -11.03 20.84
N SER A 11 -9.45 -11.95 21.26
CA SER A 11 -10.24 -11.97 22.51
C SER A 11 -10.21 -10.68 23.32
N THR A 12 -11.24 -9.86 23.14
CA THR A 12 -11.50 -8.65 23.93
C THR A 12 -11.71 -9.02 25.41
N MET A 13 -10.66 -8.94 26.22
CA MET A 13 -10.84 -8.42 27.58
C MET A 13 -11.10 -6.92 27.40
N GLN A 14 -12.33 -6.49 27.68
CA GLN A 14 -12.68 -5.07 27.77
C GLN A 14 -11.74 -4.39 28.78
N ARG A 15 -10.65 -3.78 28.30
CA ARG A 15 -9.96 -2.75 29.04
C ARG A 15 -10.73 -1.47 28.83
N THR A 16 -11.65 -1.19 29.75
CA THR A 16 -12.22 0.13 29.93
C THR A 16 -11.11 1.11 30.30
N SER A 17 -10.43 1.67 29.31
CA SER A 17 -9.72 2.93 29.51
C SER A 17 -10.76 4.04 29.39
N ARG A 18 -11.32 4.46 30.54
CA ARG A 18 -12.04 5.73 30.63
C ARG A 18 -11.01 6.82 30.39
N ARG A 19 -11.00 7.45 29.21
CA ARG A 19 -10.26 8.71 29.05
C ARG A 19 -11.20 9.84 29.45
N LEU A 20 -10.83 10.51 30.53
CA LEU A 20 -11.35 11.81 30.92
C LEU A 20 -11.20 12.77 29.73
N GLU A 21 -12.29 13.39 29.32
CA GLU A 21 -12.24 14.58 28.47
C GLU A 21 -11.26 15.58 29.11
N GLY A 22 -10.23 16.01 28.37
CA GLY A 22 -9.37 17.11 28.79
C GLY A 22 -7.91 16.79 29.14
N THR A 23 -7.34 15.65 28.77
CA THR A 23 -5.87 15.56 28.75
C THR A 23 -5.35 16.07 27.42
N ALA A 24 -4.93 17.33 27.38
CA ALA A 24 -4.14 17.87 26.29
C ALA A 24 -2.98 16.90 26.01
N MET A 25 -3.00 16.25 24.84
CA MET A 25 -1.84 15.51 24.35
C MET A 25 -0.70 16.51 24.34
N GLY A 26 0.35 16.25 25.13
CA GLY A 26 1.56 17.06 25.09
C GLY A 26 2.01 17.20 23.64
N SER A 27 2.40 18.41 23.22
CA SER A 27 2.84 18.70 21.85
C SER A 27 3.93 17.70 21.44
N THR A 28 3.55 16.66 20.68
CA THR A 28 4.50 15.69 20.17
C THR A 28 5.31 16.39 19.09
N VAL A 29 6.62 16.52 19.32
CA VAL A 29 7.52 17.15 18.37
C VAL A 29 8.02 16.12 17.38
N PHE A 30 7.76 16.32 16.09
CA PHE A 30 8.27 15.45 15.04
C PHE A 30 9.43 16.10 14.28
N ASP A 31 10.49 15.33 14.06
CA ASP A 31 11.62 15.76 13.25
C ASP A 31 11.21 15.86 11.78
N LEU A 32 11.30 17.07 11.23
CA LEU A 32 11.05 17.37 9.83
C LEU A 32 12.36 17.27 9.05
N LYS A 33 12.37 16.42 8.03
CA LYS A 33 13.50 16.26 7.11
C LYS A 33 13.03 16.49 5.67
N PRO A 34 13.29 17.68 5.08
CA PRO A 34 12.92 17.99 3.70
C PRO A 34 13.41 16.91 2.72
N GLY A 35 12.54 16.45 1.82
CA GLY A 35 12.88 15.39 0.87
C GLY A 35 12.91 13.97 1.44
N VAL A 36 12.78 13.81 2.76
CA VAL A 36 12.98 12.52 3.44
C VAL A 36 11.75 12.11 4.21
N GLY A 37 11.15 12.96 5.06
CA GLY A 37 9.99 12.54 5.85
C GLY A 37 9.74 13.35 7.14
N ILE A 38 8.87 12.82 7.99
CA ILE A 38 8.53 13.40 9.29
C ILE A 38 8.46 12.32 10.38
N GLY A 39 9.12 12.57 11.51
CA GLY A 39 9.16 11.63 12.64
C GLY A 39 9.68 10.25 12.17
N PRO A 40 8.93 9.15 12.42
CA PRO A 40 9.34 7.82 11.98
C PRO A 40 9.01 7.52 10.51
N PHE A 41 8.22 8.35 9.84
CA PHE A 41 7.73 8.10 8.48
C PHE A 41 8.63 8.76 7.44
N TYR A 42 9.02 8.01 6.41
CA TYR A 42 9.90 8.50 5.34
C TYR A 42 9.37 8.18 3.94
N ILE A 43 9.65 9.08 2.99
CA ILE A 43 9.25 8.95 1.59
C ILE A 43 9.86 7.67 1.00
N GLY A 44 9.03 6.88 0.32
CA GLY A 44 9.36 5.56 -0.18
C GLY A 44 9.19 4.42 0.82
N MET A 45 8.74 4.69 2.05
CA MET A 45 8.40 3.66 3.04
C MET A 45 7.23 2.77 2.56
N PRO A 46 7.33 1.44 2.61
CA PRO A 46 6.20 0.53 2.43
C PRO A 46 5.07 0.76 3.42
N ILE A 47 3.82 0.57 3.00
CA ILE A 47 2.66 0.76 3.88
C ILE A 47 2.68 -0.15 5.12
N CYS A 48 3.21 -1.37 5.00
CA CYS A 48 3.35 -2.29 6.12
C CYS A 48 4.30 -1.78 7.21
N ASP A 49 5.39 -1.12 6.80
CA ASP A 49 6.35 -0.53 7.73
C ASP A 49 5.70 0.65 8.47
N ALA A 50 4.87 1.43 7.78
CA ALA A 50 4.12 2.52 8.40
C ALA A 50 3.14 1.99 9.46
N PHE A 51 2.38 0.93 9.16
CA PHE A 51 1.54 0.27 10.16
C PHE A 51 2.37 -0.28 11.32
N GLY A 52 3.50 -0.92 11.05
CA GLY A 52 4.41 -1.38 12.10
C GLY A 52 4.89 -0.26 13.03
N LYS A 53 5.14 0.96 12.51
CA LYS A 53 5.49 2.13 13.33
C LYS A 53 4.32 2.65 14.16
N ILE A 54 3.12 2.62 13.60
CA ILE A 54 1.89 3.03 14.30
C ILE A 54 1.62 2.08 15.47
N GLU A 55 1.73 0.77 15.24
CA GLU A 55 1.50 -0.28 16.25
C GLU A 55 2.55 -0.30 17.35
N GLN A 56 3.79 0.15 17.07
CA GLN A 56 4.86 0.26 18.06
C GLN A 56 4.59 1.33 19.12
N ASP A 57 3.91 2.42 18.76
CA ASP A 57 3.67 3.57 19.64
C ASP A 57 2.18 3.94 19.75
N PRO A 58 1.32 3.06 20.31
CA PRO A 58 -0.13 3.26 20.35
C PRO A 58 -0.56 4.46 21.22
N ASN A 59 0.28 4.88 22.17
CA ASN A 59 0.02 6.08 22.98
C ASN A 59 0.20 7.38 22.18
N VAL A 60 1.06 7.35 21.16
CA VAL A 60 1.24 8.48 20.25
C VAL A 60 0.14 8.41 19.21
N TYR A 61 -0.06 7.26 18.57
CA TYR A 61 -0.98 7.07 17.45
C TYR A 61 -2.31 6.43 17.88
N ASP A 62 -3.07 7.11 18.74
CA ASP A 62 -4.35 6.61 19.30
C ASP A 62 -5.46 6.54 18.22
N VAL A 63 -5.64 7.62 17.45
CA VAL A 63 -6.66 7.71 16.38
C VAL A 63 -6.00 7.73 15.01
N VAL A 64 -6.22 6.65 14.23
CA VAL A 64 -5.71 6.49 12.86
C VAL A 64 -6.84 6.03 11.95
N HIS A 65 -7.02 6.72 10.81
CA HIS A 65 -8.00 6.33 9.78
C HIS A 65 -7.28 5.92 8.50
N VAL A 66 -7.69 4.79 7.92
CA VAL A 66 -7.23 4.34 6.59
C VAL A 66 -8.32 4.62 5.58
N LYS A 67 -7.98 5.37 4.54
CA LYS A 67 -8.90 5.84 3.50
C LYS A 67 -8.40 5.34 2.15
N TYR A 68 -9.29 4.75 1.37
CA TYR A 68 -9.01 4.24 0.03
C TYR A 68 -10.27 4.32 -0.83
N TYR A 69 -10.11 4.16 -2.14
CA TYR A 69 -11.23 4.12 -3.08
C TYR A 69 -11.67 2.66 -3.27
N ASP A 70 -12.83 2.30 -2.72
CA ASP A 70 -13.33 0.91 -2.66
C ASP A 70 -13.64 0.35 -4.06
N GLU A 71 -14.21 1.17 -4.96
CA GLU A 71 -14.58 0.77 -6.33
C GLU A 71 -13.37 0.50 -7.22
N ASP A 72 -12.28 1.26 -7.03
CA ASP A 72 -11.04 1.09 -7.77
C ASP A 72 -9.81 1.42 -6.91
N PRO A 73 -9.27 0.43 -6.17
CA PRO A 73 -8.13 0.63 -5.27
C PRO A 73 -6.87 1.18 -5.92
N LEU A 74 -6.74 1.13 -7.25
CA LEU A 74 -5.59 1.66 -7.98
C LEU A 74 -5.77 3.10 -8.47
N LYS A 75 -7.00 3.65 -8.41
CA LYS A 75 -7.31 4.97 -8.97
C LYS A 75 -6.83 6.13 -8.10
N LEU A 76 -6.92 5.97 -6.78
CA LEU A 76 -6.57 7.00 -5.80
C LEU A 76 -5.59 6.43 -4.78
N ASP A 77 -4.78 7.31 -4.19
CA ASP A 77 -3.87 6.94 -3.11
C ASP A 77 -4.57 6.23 -1.96
N VAL A 78 -3.85 5.31 -1.33
CA VAL A 78 -4.20 4.85 0.01
C VAL A 78 -3.69 5.90 1.00
N VAL A 79 -4.59 6.44 1.81
CA VAL A 79 -4.29 7.53 2.74
C VAL A 79 -4.40 7.04 4.18
N ILE A 80 -3.32 7.10 4.94
CA ILE A 80 -3.33 6.93 6.40
C ILE A 80 -3.39 8.33 7.02
N SER A 81 -4.48 8.60 7.75
CA SER A 81 -4.78 9.89 8.36
C SER A 81 -4.59 9.85 9.86
N PHE A 82 -4.00 10.90 10.42
CA PHE A 82 -3.76 11.09 11.85
C PHE A 82 -4.50 12.34 12.34
N PRO A 83 -5.83 12.26 12.60
CA PRO A 83 -6.66 13.42 12.93
C PRO A 83 -6.14 14.26 14.09
N ASP A 84 -5.66 13.59 15.14
CA ASP A 84 -5.18 14.24 16.37
C ASP A 84 -3.90 15.06 16.13
N HIS A 85 -3.11 14.67 15.14
CA HIS A 85 -1.84 15.30 14.81
C HIS A 85 -1.94 16.24 13.61
N GLY A 86 -2.99 16.15 12.79
CA GLY A 86 -3.17 17.06 11.66
C GLY A 86 -2.38 16.72 10.39
N PHE A 87 -2.06 15.44 10.15
CA PHE A 87 -1.34 15.04 8.93
C PHE A 87 -1.85 13.74 8.28
N HIS A 88 -1.45 13.54 7.03
CA HIS A 88 -1.75 12.41 6.18
C HIS A 88 -0.47 11.83 5.58
N LEU A 89 -0.41 10.50 5.51
CA LEU A 89 0.54 9.75 4.72
C LEU A 89 -0.19 9.24 3.47
N ARG A 90 0.29 9.60 2.29
CA ARG A 90 -0.31 9.19 1.01
C ARG A 90 0.59 8.18 0.30
N PHE A 91 0.07 6.97 0.14
CA PHE A 91 0.76 5.86 -0.50
C PHE A 91 0.31 5.73 -1.94
N ASP A 92 1.28 5.61 -2.85
CA ASP A 92 1.03 5.24 -4.23
C ASP A 92 0.31 3.89 -4.26
N PRO A 93 -0.84 3.76 -4.95
CA PRO A 93 -1.65 2.55 -4.84
C PRO A 93 -1.04 1.35 -5.59
N SER A 94 -0.19 1.60 -6.58
CA SER A 94 0.43 0.55 -7.39
C SER A 94 1.60 -0.11 -6.65
N SER A 95 2.51 0.70 -6.10
CA SER A 95 3.69 0.26 -5.38
C SER A 95 3.49 0.13 -3.87
N GLN A 96 2.41 0.69 -3.32
CA GLN A 96 2.11 0.73 -1.87
C GLN A 96 3.21 1.36 -1.02
N ARG A 97 3.89 2.36 -1.60
CA ARG A 97 4.97 3.11 -0.95
C ARG A 97 4.57 4.57 -0.76
N LEU A 98 5.02 5.16 0.33
CA LEU A 98 4.74 6.53 0.70
C LEU A 98 5.29 7.49 -0.37
N ARG A 99 4.42 8.24 -1.04
CA ARG A 99 4.81 9.21 -2.08
C ARG A 99 4.75 10.65 -1.61
N LEU A 100 3.88 10.95 -0.66
CA LEU A 100 3.62 12.30 -0.18
C LEU A 100 3.18 12.27 1.29
N ILE A 101 3.72 13.19 2.09
CA ILE A 101 3.23 13.48 3.43
C ILE A 101 2.62 14.87 3.40
N GLU A 102 1.38 14.98 3.85
CA GLU A 102 0.60 16.23 3.83
C GLU A 102 0.19 16.59 5.25
N ILE A 103 0.70 17.70 5.77
CA ILE A 103 0.29 18.26 7.06
C ILE A 103 -0.76 19.32 6.75
N TYR A 104 -2.01 19.06 7.13
CA TYR A 104 -3.16 19.92 6.84
C TYR A 104 -3.59 20.77 8.04
N ASP A 105 -3.12 20.46 9.24
CA ASP A 105 -3.30 21.30 10.44
C ASP A 105 -1.97 21.51 11.16
N VAL A 106 -1.23 22.51 10.70
CA VAL A 106 0.11 22.86 11.19
C VAL A 106 0.08 23.37 12.64
N LYS A 107 -1.10 23.76 13.17
CA LYS A 107 -1.25 24.18 14.56
C LYS A 107 -1.28 23.00 15.53
N ARG A 108 -1.61 21.80 15.05
CA ARG A 108 -1.61 20.56 15.86
C ARG A 108 -0.27 19.88 15.93
N LEU A 109 0.59 20.10 14.93
CA LEU A 109 1.88 19.42 14.81
C LEU A 109 3.05 20.37 14.99
N GLN A 110 3.82 20.18 16.06
CA GLN A 110 5.10 20.87 16.22
C GLN A 110 6.19 20.10 15.45
N MET A 111 6.82 20.78 14.51
CA MET A 111 7.91 20.22 13.71
C MET A 111 9.24 20.76 14.18
N ARG A 112 10.28 19.92 14.21
CA ARG A 112 11.67 20.33 14.48
C ARG A 112 12.51 20.22 13.21
N TYR A 113 13.15 21.32 12.83
CA TYR A 113 14.11 21.38 11.73
C TYR A 113 15.44 21.89 12.25
N GLY A 114 16.46 21.01 12.28
CA GLY A 114 17.71 21.28 12.97
C GLY A 114 17.47 21.55 14.46
N ASN A 115 17.89 22.73 14.93
CA ASN A 115 17.73 23.16 16.32
C ASN A 115 16.50 24.05 16.56
N SER A 116 15.69 24.30 15.52
CA SER A 116 14.56 25.20 15.57
C SER A 116 13.24 24.44 15.48
N THR A 117 12.17 25.03 16.02
CA THR A 117 10.82 24.46 15.92
C THR A 117 9.89 25.38 15.15
N ILE A 118 8.92 24.80 14.45
CA ILE A 118 7.93 25.51 13.65
C ILE A 118 6.59 24.75 13.72
N GLY A 119 5.48 25.50 13.76
CA GLY A 119 4.15 24.92 13.95
C GLY A 119 3.86 24.53 15.41
N GLY A 120 2.72 23.87 15.60
CA GLY A 120 2.19 23.54 16.92
C GLY A 120 1.39 24.70 17.55
N PRO A 121 0.87 24.50 18.77
CA PRO A 121 -0.05 25.43 19.41
C PRO A 121 0.61 26.74 19.87
N SER A 122 1.93 26.72 20.09
CA SER A 122 2.68 27.85 20.65
C SER A 122 3.51 28.62 19.62
N THR A 123 3.78 28.04 18.44
CA THR A 123 4.66 28.64 17.43
C THR A 123 3.97 28.66 16.07
N LEU A 124 3.56 29.84 15.61
CA LEU A 124 2.96 29.98 14.29
C LEU A 124 4.00 29.82 13.19
N ALA A 125 3.67 29.01 12.18
CA ALA A 125 4.46 28.84 10.97
C ALA A 125 4.13 29.94 9.95
N THR A 126 4.54 31.17 10.27
CA THR A 126 4.34 32.35 9.40
C THR A 126 5.27 32.33 8.18
N PHE A 127 4.93 33.09 7.13
CA PHE A 127 5.77 33.24 5.95
C PHE A 127 7.17 33.76 6.31
N VAL A 128 7.26 34.77 7.18
CA VAL A 128 8.53 35.28 7.73
C VAL A 128 9.31 34.18 8.46
N ALA A 129 8.65 33.42 9.34
CA ALA A 129 9.31 32.36 10.10
C ALA A 129 9.82 31.23 9.20
N VAL A 130 9.06 30.84 8.17
CA VAL A 130 9.49 29.86 7.17
C VAL A 130 10.71 30.37 6.41
N TYR A 131 10.68 31.62 5.93
CA TYR A 131 11.79 32.22 5.17
C TYR A 131 13.05 32.37 6.04
N ALA A 132 12.91 32.75 7.30
CA ALA A 132 14.02 32.84 8.25
C ALA A 132 14.63 31.46 8.56
N LEU A 133 13.81 30.41 8.59
CA LEU A 133 14.23 29.06 8.96
C LEU A 133 14.86 28.28 7.79
N PHE A 134 14.25 28.35 6.61
CA PHE A 134 14.68 27.58 5.43
C PHE A 134 15.50 28.41 4.44
N GLY A 135 15.59 29.72 4.66
CA GLY A 135 16.29 30.64 3.78
C GLY A 135 15.48 31.07 2.56
N PRO A 136 16.09 31.90 1.70
CA PRO A 136 15.47 32.37 0.48
C PRO A 136 15.22 31.24 -0.50
N THR A 137 14.13 31.37 -1.26
CA THR A 137 13.78 30.45 -2.35
C THR A 137 13.31 31.24 -3.58
N PHE A 138 13.16 30.55 -4.71
CA PHE A 138 12.56 31.10 -5.92
C PHE A 138 11.13 31.59 -5.64
N PRO A 139 10.63 32.57 -6.41
CA PRO A 139 9.23 32.98 -6.32
C PRO A 139 8.29 31.77 -6.34
N GLY A 140 7.36 31.78 -5.39
CA GLY A 140 6.31 30.78 -5.26
C GLY A 140 5.28 30.84 -6.38
N ILE A 141 4.28 29.97 -6.30
CA ILE A 141 3.17 29.90 -7.26
C ILE A 141 1.89 30.29 -6.54
N TYR A 142 1.16 31.28 -7.07
CA TYR A 142 -0.16 31.64 -6.59
C TYR A 142 -1.24 30.85 -7.34
N ASP A 143 -2.05 30.10 -6.61
CA ASP A 143 -3.26 29.45 -7.13
C ASP A 143 -4.46 30.36 -6.86
N LYS A 144 -4.91 31.04 -7.92
CA LYS A 144 -6.06 31.96 -7.89
C LYS A 144 -7.38 31.25 -7.58
N GLU A 145 -7.54 29.98 -7.96
CA GLU A 145 -8.78 29.22 -7.69
C GLU A 145 -8.90 28.88 -6.21
N ARG A 146 -7.77 28.65 -5.54
CA ARG A 146 -7.72 28.28 -4.12
C ARG A 146 -7.45 29.45 -3.18
N GLY A 147 -6.99 30.59 -3.69
CA GLY A 147 -6.56 31.73 -2.88
C GLY A 147 -5.30 31.44 -2.06
N VAL A 148 -4.39 30.61 -2.59
CA VAL A 148 -3.24 30.08 -1.85
C VAL A 148 -1.94 30.33 -2.61
N TYR A 149 -0.94 30.82 -1.89
CA TYR A 149 0.43 30.96 -2.39
C TYR A 149 1.31 29.81 -1.88
N ALA A 150 2.01 29.14 -2.79
CA ALA A 150 2.90 28.02 -2.50
C ALA A 150 4.37 28.41 -2.59
N LEU A 151 5.12 28.26 -1.50
CA LEU A 151 6.58 28.28 -1.48
C LEU A 151 7.15 26.86 -1.64
N PHE A 152 8.24 26.74 -2.39
CA PHE A 152 8.88 25.45 -2.68
C PHE A 152 10.33 25.46 -2.23
N TYR A 153 10.75 24.37 -1.60
CA TYR A 153 12.11 24.02 -1.24
C TYR A 153 12.39 22.60 -1.78
N PRO A 154 13.65 22.16 -1.86
CA PRO A 154 13.97 20.79 -2.26
C PRO A 154 13.30 19.74 -1.36
N GLY A 155 12.24 19.11 -1.88
CA GLY A 155 11.45 18.09 -1.20
C GLY A 155 10.51 18.59 -0.08
N LEU A 156 10.17 19.88 -0.07
CA LEU A 156 9.27 20.48 0.92
C LEU A 156 8.53 21.67 0.29
N SER A 157 7.24 21.82 0.56
CA SER A 157 6.49 23.03 0.18
C SER A 157 5.56 23.50 1.29
N PHE A 158 5.33 24.81 1.32
CA PHE A 158 4.47 25.51 2.27
C PHE A 158 3.39 26.28 1.52
N GLU A 159 2.14 26.13 1.97
CA GLU A 159 0.99 26.81 1.39
C GLU A 159 0.49 27.87 2.37
N PHE A 160 0.24 29.07 1.85
CA PHE A 160 -0.20 30.23 2.62
C PHE A 160 -1.49 30.78 2.01
N PRO A 161 -2.60 30.84 2.78
CA PRO A 161 -3.82 31.47 2.31
C PRO A 161 -3.57 32.98 2.18
N ILE A 162 -3.97 33.55 1.05
CA ILE A 162 -3.86 34.98 0.76
C ILE A 162 -5.26 35.58 0.77
N PRO A 163 -5.54 36.57 1.64
CA PRO A 163 -6.81 37.28 1.64
C PRO A 163 -7.05 38.02 0.31
N ASP A 164 -8.32 38.13 -0.11
CA ASP A 164 -8.71 38.74 -1.39
C ASP A 164 -8.16 40.16 -1.60
N GLN A 165 -8.02 40.94 -0.52
CA GLN A 165 -7.47 42.30 -0.55
C GLN A 165 -5.97 42.39 -0.89
N TYR A 166 -5.25 41.25 -0.86
CA TYR A 166 -3.82 41.14 -1.17
C TYR A 166 -3.55 40.29 -2.40
N THR A 167 -4.55 39.96 -3.22
CA THR A 167 -4.33 39.15 -4.43
C THR A 167 -3.51 39.89 -5.48
N ASP A 168 -3.56 41.22 -5.48
CA ASP A 168 -2.85 42.06 -6.44
C ASP A 168 -1.33 42.04 -6.23
N CYS A 169 -0.83 41.71 -5.02
CA CYS A 169 0.61 41.52 -4.82
C CYS A 169 1.10 40.14 -5.28
N CYS A 170 0.19 39.23 -5.66
CA CYS A 170 0.49 37.89 -6.17
C CYS A 170 0.45 37.87 -7.71
N HIS A 171 1.30 38.66 -8.37
CA HIS A 171 1.43 38.58 -9.83
C HIS A 171 2.29 37.38 -10.27
N ASP A 172 1.96 36.82 -11.44
CA ASP A 172 2.52 35.58 -11.97
C ASP A 172 4.06 35.63 -12.09
N GLY A 173 4.76 35.04 -11.11
CA GLY A 173 6.12 34.52 -11.24
C GLY A 173 7.30 35.51 -11.25
N GLU A 174 7.08 36.81 -11.42
CA GLU A 174 8.20 37.78 -11.53
C GLU A 174 8.59 38.47 -10.22
N VAL A 175 7.68 38.57 -9.25
CA VAL A 175 7.93 39.26 -7.98
C VAL A 175 7.68 38.33 -6.81
N ALA A 176 8.66 38.22 -5.91
CA ALA A 176 8.49 37.48 -4.66
C ALA A 176 7.41 38.15 -3.80
N LEU A 177 6.52 37.36 -3.20
CA LEU A 177 5.55 37.89 -2.25
C LEU A 177 6.27 38.67 -1.14
N PRO A 178 5.80 39.88 -0.79
CA PRO A 178 6.28 40.58 0.40
C PRO A 178 6.18 39.67 1.63
N LEU A 179 7.23 39.67 2.45
CA LEU A 179 7.27 38.87 3.69
C LEU A 179 6.15 39.26 4.66
N GLU A 180 5.74 40.53 4.60
CA GLU A 180 4.65 41.14 5.36
C GLU A 180 3.75 41.93 4.40
N PHE A 181 2.44 41.90 4.66
CA PHE A 181 1.46 42.72 3.96
C PHE A 181 1.55 44.18 4.40
N SER A 182 0.86 45.07 3.69
CA SER A 182 0.86 46.51 3.98
C SER A 182 0.28 46.89 5.35
N ASP A 183 -0.44 45.97 6.00
CA ASP A 183 -0.96 46.11 7.36
C ASP A 183 0.00 45.58 8.45
N GLY A 184 1.19 45.09 8.07
CA GLY A 184 2.17 44.49 8.97
C GLY A 184 1.87 43.05 9.37
N THR A 185 0.82 42.43 8.82
CA THR A 185 0.53 41.02 9.07
C THR A 185 1.31 40.12 8.10
N THR A 186 1.53 38.87 8.49
CA THR A 186 2.20 37.88 7.65
C THR A 186 1.33 36.62 7.55
N PRO A 187 1.18 36.02 6.35
CA PRO A 187 0.41 34.79 6.18
C PRO A 187 0.92 33.67 7.10
N VAL A 188 0.00 32.90 7.67
CA VAL A 188 0.31 31.67 8.40
C VAL A 188 0.08 30.49 7.47
N THR A 189 1.04 29.57 7.40
CA THR A 189 0.88 28.40 6.55
C THR A 189 -0.31 27.55 6.97
N CYS A 190 -1.11 27.11 5.99
CA CYS A 190 -2.24 26.23 6.19
C CYS A 190 -1.91 24.77 5.84
N ARG A 191 -0.86 24.54 5.04
CA ARG A 191 -0.48 23.19 4.61
C ARG A 191 1.01 23.08 4.34
N VAL A 192 1.57 21.94 4.70
CA VAL A 192 2.96 21.58 4.41
C VAL A 192 2.99 20.24 3.70
N SER A 193 3.74 20.15 2.60
CA SER A 193 3.91 18.92 1.83
C SER A 193 5.37 18.49 1.84
N ILE A 194 5.64 17.22 2.18
CA ILE A 194 6.98 16.61 2.14
C ILE A 194 6.95 15.53 1.05
N TYR A 195 7.89 15.59 0.13
CA TYR A 195 7.91 14.74 -1.06
C TYR A 195 9.35 14.48 -1.51
N ASP A 196 9.54 13.48 -2.36
CA ASP A 196 10.87 13.13 -2.85
C ASP A 196 11.51 14.28 -3.66
N LYS A 197 12.79 14.56 -3.38
CA LYS A 197 13.54 15.65 -4.02
C LYS A 197 14.18 15.26 -5.35
N SER A 198 14.15 13.98 -5.75
CA SER A 198 14.88 13.52 -6.95
C SER A 198 14.27 14.04 -8.24
N SER A 199 12.98 14.32 -8.23
CA SER A 199 12.31 15.05 -9.29
C SER A 199 12.22 16.52 -8.90
N ASP A 200 12.73 17.45 -9.72
CA ASP A 200 12.58 18.91 -9.55
C ASP A 200 11.12 19.38 -9.78
N LYS A 201 10.18 18.56 -9.34
CA LYS A 201 8.76 18.77 -9.44
C LYS A 201 8.34 19.60 -8.24
N LYS A 202 7.82 20.78 -8.52
CA LYS A 202 7.03 21.56 -7.56
C LYS A 202 5.77 20.74 -7.22
N VAL A 203 5.72 20.20 -6.00
CA VAL A 203 4.63 19.37 -5.46
C VAL A 203 3.91 20.15 -4.37
N GLY A 204 2.58 20.06 -4.34
CA GLY A 204 1.72 20.79 -3.40
C GLY A 204 0.40 21.15 -4.06
N VAL A 205 -0.18 22.29 -3.69
CA VAL A 205 -1.32 23.00 -4.29
C VAL A 205 -1.98 22.37 -5.52
N GLY A 206 -3.29 22.14 -5.42
CA GLY A 206 -4.09 21.83 -6.60
C GLY A 206 -3.71 20.50 -7.24
N LYS A 207 -3.61 20.56 -8.57
CA LYS A 207 -3.15 19.46 -9.42
C LYS A 207 -1.65 19.15 -9.24
N LEU A 208 -0.89 19.97 -8.51
CA LEU A 208 0.54 19.73 -8.29
C LEU A 208 0.79 18.56 -7.31
N MET A 209 -0.22 18.12 -6.55
CA MET A 209 -0.10 16.97 -5.64
C MET A 209 0.17 15.67 -6.41
N ASP A 210 -0.36 15.56 -7.63
CA ASP A 210 -0.19 14.40 -8.49
C ASP A 210 1.25 14.29 -9.04
N ARG A 211 2.06 15.35 -8.90
CA ARG A 211 3.46 15.34 -9.29
C ARG A 211 4.36 14.58 -8.31
N ALA A 212 3.88 14.32 -7.09
CA ALA A 212 4.65 13.58 -6.08
C ALA A 212 4.84 12.13 -6.55
N SER A 213 6.09 11.72 -6.73
CA SER A 213 6.46 10.36 -7.15
C SER A 213 7.19 9.62 -6.05
N VAL A 214 7.06 8.29 -6.07
CA VAL A 214 7.82 7.40 -5.19
C VAL A 214 9.28 7.37 -5.64
N PRO A 215 10.26 7.48 -4.72
CA PRO A 215 11.67 7.35 -5.06
C PRO A 215 11.98 5.94 -5.59
N PRO A 216 12.96 5.77 -6.50
CA PRO A 216 13.32 4.46 -7.04
C PRO A 216 13.77 3.52 -5.91
N LEU A 217 13.54 2.22 -6.11
CA LEU A 217 14.03 1.19 -5.19
C LEU A 217 15.55 1.05 -5.32
N ALA A 218 16.20 0.67 -4.23
CA ALA A 218 17.62 0.33 -4.27
C ALA A 218 17.86 -0.88 -5.19
N PRO A 219 18.99 -0.92 -5.92
CA PRO A 219 19.36 -2.10 -6.71
C PRO A 219 19.36 -3.36 -5.82
N GLY A 220 18.74 -4.44 -6.30
CA GLY A 220 18.63 -5.68 -5.53
C GLY A 220 17.56 -5.68 -4.44
N SER A 221 16.69 -4.66 -4.37
CA SER A 221 15.54 -4.65 -3.46
C SER A 221 14.62 -5.84 -3.75
N LEU A 222 14.32 -6.64 -2.72
CA LEU A 222 13.31 -7.70 -2.79
C LEU A 222 11.88 -7.15 -2.74
N TYR A 223 11.69 -5.91 -2.28
CA TYR A 223 10.38 -5.25 -2.32
C TYR A 223 9.95 -5.00 -3.77
N MET A 224 8.73 -5.41 -4.13
CA MET A 224 8.21 -5.34 -5.51
C MET A 224 9.08 -6.07 -6.56
N GLU A 225 9.87 -7.06 -6.14
CA GLU A 225 10.53 -8.00 -7.06
C GLU A 225 9.50 -8.58 -8.04
N GLU A 226 9.81 -8.52 -9.34
CA GLU A 226 8.94 -9.10 -10.36
C GLU A 226 9.02 -10.63 -10.30
N VAL A 227 7.86 -11.27 -10.19
CA VAL A 227 7.72 -12.73 -10.12
C VAL A 227 7.04 -13.22 -11.39
N HIS A 228 7.80 -13.80 -12.31
CA HIS A 228 7.23 -14.35 -13.54
C HIS A 228 6.61 -15.71 -13.26
N VAL A 229 5.34 -15.85 -13.62
CA VAL A 229 4.56 -17.08 -13.45
C VAL A 229 4.47 -17.78 -14.80
N LYS A 230 5.05 -18.98 -14.88
CA LYS A 230 4.79 -19.91 -15.99
C LYS A 230 3.77 -20.93 -15.50
N LEU A 231 2.53 -20.80 -16.01
CA LEU A 231 1.39 -21.62 -15.58
C LEU A 231 1.72 -23.12 -15.61
N GLY A 232 1.39 -23.81 -14.52
CA GLY A 232 1.62 -25.25 -14.34
C GLY A 232 3.09 -25.70 -14.29
N LYS A 233 4.07 -24.77 -14.36
CA LYS A 233 5.50 -25.09 -14.44
C LYS A 233 6.31 -24.56 -13.25
N GLU A 234 6.46 -23.24 -13.14
CA GLU A 234 7.37 -22.62 -12.18
C GLU A 234 7.06 -21.14 -11.91
N LEU A 235 7.59 -20.63 -10.79
CA LEU A 235 7.79 -19.20 -10.56
C LEU A 235 9.26 -18.84 -10.81
N TYR A 236 9.52 -17.68 -11.40
CA TYR A 236 10.86 -17.12 -11.59
C TYR A 236 10.98 -15.76 -10.92
N PHE A 237 11.99 -15.61 -10.06
CA PHE A 237 12.26 -14.42 -9.24
C PHE A 237 13.36 -13.58 -9.89
N THR A 238 13.05 -12.34 -10.28
CA THR A 238 13.95 -11.54 -11.12
C THR A 238 15.18 -10.99 -10.42
N VAL A 239 15.13 -10.74 -9.11
CA VAL A 239 16.24 -10.08 -8.40
C VAL A 239 17.38 -11.05 -8.15
N GLY A 240 17.07 -12.28 -7.75
CA GLY A 240 18.08 -13.31 -7.50
C GLY A 240 18.19 -14.38 -8.59
N GLY A 241 17.35 -14.33 -9.62
CA GLY A 241 17.37 -15.29 -10.74
C GLY A 241 16.93 -16.70 -10.35
N GLN A 242 16.21 -16.86 -9.24
CA GLN A 242 15.81 -18.18 -8.73
C GLN A 242 14.60 -18.74 -9.47
N HIS A 243 14.60 -20.06 -9.62
CA HIS A 243 13.50 -20.82 -10.19
C HIS A 243 12.84 -21.67 -9.10
N MET A 244 11.50 -21.62 -9.05
CA MET A 244 10.69 -22.36 -8.09
C MET A 244 9.68 -23.24 -8.84
N PRO A 245 10.08 -24.45 -9.25
CA PRO A 245 9.19 -25.35 -9.98
C PRO A 245 8.13 -25.97 -9.06
N PHE A 246 7.00 -26.36 -9.64
CA PHE A 246 6.11 -27.32 -8.99
C PHE A 246 6.87 -28.62 -8.69
N GLY A 247 6.58 -29.25 -7.56
CA GLY A 247 7.33 -30.41 -7.09
C GLY A 247 8.64 -30.09 -6.38
N ALA A 248 8.99 -28.82 -6.13
CA ALA A 248 10.12 -28.47 -5.26
C ALA A 248 9.90 -29.02 -3.84
N SER A 249 10.96 -29.54 -3.22
CA SER A 249 10.94 -29.92 -1.80
C SER A 249 11.15 -28.69 -0.90
N PRO A 250 10.77 -28.74 0.38
CA PRO A 250 11.07 -27.68 1.34
C PRO A 250 12.55 -27.29 1.40
N GLN A 251 13.46 -28.26 1.22
CA GLN A 251 14.90 -28.02 1.22
C GLN A 251 15.34 -27.23 -0.02
N ASP A 252 14.78 -27.54 -1.19
CA ASP A 252 15.03 -26.79 -2.42
C ASP A 252 14.53 -25.35 -2.24
N VAL A 253 13.32 -25.19 -1.71
CA VAL A 253 12.72 -23.88 -1.46
C VAL A 253 13.59 -23.04 -0.52
N TRP A 254 14.09 -23.61 0.58
CA TRP A 254 14.96 -22.88 1.50
C TRP A 254 16.30 -22.50 0.89
N THR A 255 16.82 -23.32 -0.01
CA THR A 255 18.08 -23.04 -0.71
C THR A 255 17.93 -21.86 -1.66
N GLU A 256 16.82 -21.80 -2.39
CA GLU A 256 16.56 -20.75 -3.38
C GLU A 256 16.13 -19.42 -2.75
N ILE A 257 15.12 -19.43 -1.88
CA ILE A 257 14.45 -18.20 -1.40
C ILE A 257 14.54 -17.97 0.11
N GLY A 258 15.17 -18.89 0.83
CA GLY A 258 15.34 -18.81 2.28
C GLY A 258 14.15 -19.35 3.08
N ARG A 259 14.23 -19.19 4.40
CA ARG A 259 13.20 -19.68 5.33
C ARG A 259 11.91 -18.86 5.20
N PRO A 260 10.73 -19.51 5.29
CA PRO A 260 9.46 -18.80 5.31
C PRO A 260 9.31 -17.99 6.61
N CYS A 261 8.47 -16.97 6.54
CA CYS A 261 8.10 -16.16 7.70
C CYS A 261 7.16 -16.92 8.65
N GLY A 262 6.33 -17.83 8.12
CA GLY A 262 5.40 -18.64 8.89
C GLY A 262 5.19 -20.03 8.27
N ILE A 263 4.83 -21.00 9.11
CA ILE A 263 4.46 -22.35 8.69
C ILE A 263 3.14 -22.71 9.36
N HIS A 264 2.13 -23.03 8.56
CA HIS A 264 0.78 -23.32 9.07
C HIS A 264 0.22 -24.60 8.44
N PRO A 265 -0.36 -25.51 9.24
CA PRO A 265 -1.08 -26.65 8.69
C PRO A 265 -2.32 -26.15 7.95
N LYS A 266 -2.62 -26.74 6.80
CA LYS A 266 -3.88 -26.49 6.10
C LYS A 266 -5.01 -27.03 6.97
N GLN A 267 -5.90 -26.15 7.42
CA GLN A 267 -7.10 -26.58 8.12
C GLN A 267 -7.93 -27.48 7.20
N VAL A 268 -8.40 -28.61 7.73
CA VAL A 268 -9.17 -29.59 6.97
C VAL A 268 -10.47 -28.94 6.51
N ASP A 269 -10.66 -28.95 5.20
CA ASP A 269 -11.83 -28.38 4.55
C ASP A 269 -13.09 -29.15 4.96
N GLN A 270 -14.10 -28.46 5.52
CA GLN A 270 -15.33 -29.08 6.01
C GLN A 270 -16.13 -29.75 4.87
N MET A 271 -15.87 -29.38 3.61
CA MET A 271 -16.47 -30.02 2.43
C MET A 271 -15.91 -31.42 2.12
N VAL A 272 -14.75 -31.81 2.66
CA VAL A 272 -14.19 -33.17 2.46
C VAL A 272 -15.10 -34.26 3.03
N ILE A 273 -15.98 -33.90 3.97
CA ILE A 273 -16.95 -34.81 4.59
C ILE A 273 -18.04 -35.25 3.59
N HIS A 274 -18.28 -34.49 2.52
CA HIS A 274 -19.29 -34.77 1.50
C HIS A 274 -18.74 -35.36 0.19
N SER A 275 -17.42 -35.44 0.04
CA SER A 275 -16.78 -36.12 -1.09
C SER A 275 -16.83 -37.63 -0.89
N ALA A 276 -17.96 -38.24 -1.29
CA ALA A 276 -18.21 -39.68 -1.19
C ALA A 276 -17.27 -40.57 -2.05
N SER A 277 -16.31 -39.99 -2.75
CA SER A 277 -15.43 -40.67 -3.71
C SER A 277 -13.94 -40.67 -3.33
N ASP A 278 -13.53 -39.99 -2.25
CA ASP A 278 -12.14 -40.04 -1.79
C ASP A 278 -11.91 -41.28 -0.92
N LEU A 279 -11.65 -42.41 -1.56
CA LEU A 279 -11.15 -43.66 -0.95
C LEU A 279 -9.71 -43.51 -0.39
N ARG A 280 -9.28 -42.30 -0.02
CA ARG A 280 -7.96 -42.09 0.57
C ARG A 280 -7.95 -42.70 1.97
N PRO A 281 -7.11 -43.72 2.24
CA PRO A 281 -7.01 -44.27 3.58
C PRO A 281 -6.63 -43.13 4.54
N LYS A 282 -7.25 -43.13 5.73
CA LYS A 282 -7.00 -42.22 6.86
C LYS A 282 -5.59 -42.42 7.46
N THR A 283 -4.55 -42.53 6.62
CA THR A 283 -3.18 -42.91 6.97
C THR A 283 -2.16 -41.81 6.70
N THR A 284 -2.55 -40.64 6.21
CA THR A 284 -1.62 -39.51 6.09
C THR A 284 -1.22 -39.05 7.49
N LEU A 285 0.04 -39.33 7.86
CA LEU A 285 0.64 -38.91 9.14
C LEU A 285 0.71 -37.39 9.30
N CYS A 286 0.69 -36.64 8.20
CA CYS A 286 0.76 -35.19 8.17
C CYS A 286 -0.23 -34.62 7.14
N GLY A 287 -0.98 -33.58 7.49
CA GLY A 287 -1.82 -32.84 6.55
C GLY A 287 -0.98 -31.94 5.64
N ASP A 288 -1.57 -31.47 4.53
CA ASP A 288 -0.98 -30.40 3.72
C ASP A 288 -0.63 -29.20 4.61
N TYR A 289 0.42 -28.45 4.26
CA TYR A 289 0.86 -27.29 5.05
C TYR A 289 1.39 -26.17 4.16
N PHE A 290 1.28 -24.94 4.64
CA PHE A 290 1.72 -23.73 3.98
C PHE A 290 3.07 -23.25 4.52
N TYR A 291 3.93 -22.82 3.62
CA TYR A 291 5.02 -21.88 3.89
C TYR A 291 4.57 -20.50 3.47
N ASN A 292 4.54 -19.55 4.41
CA ASN A 292 4.13 -18.18 4.17
C ASN A 292 5.34 -17.26 4.05
N TYR A 293 5.45 -16.56 2.93
CA TYR A 293 6.47 -15.53 2.70
C TYR A 293 5.81 -14.15 2.72
N PHE A 294 5.39 -13.70 3.91
CA PHE A 294 4.69 -12.42 4.12
C PHE A 294 5.41 -11.23 3.47
N THR A 295 6.74 -11.20 3.57
CA THR A 295 7.58 -10.12 3.03
C THR A 295 7.79 -10.18 1.51
N ARG A 296 7.39 -11.27 0.86
CA ARG A 296 7.44 -11.45 -0.61
C ARG A 296 6.04 -11.55 -1.25
N GLY A 297 5.00 -11.60 -0.43
CA GLY A 297 3.62 -11.60 -0.90
C GLY A 297 3.12 -12.93 -1.46
N PHE A 298 3.69 -14.07 -1.05
CA PHE A 298 3.22 -15.35 -1.55
C PHE A 298 3.27 -16.48 -0.53
N ASP A 299 2.50 -17.52 -0.81
CA ASP A 299 2.50 -18.77 -0.07
C ASP A 299 2.81 -19.96 -0.98
N ILE A 300 3.39 -20.99 -0.39
CA ILE A 300 3.60 -22.30 -1.02
C ILE A 300 2.84 -23.34 -0.21
N LEU A 301 1.92 -24.05 -0.86
CA LEU A 301 1.29 -25.22 -0.30
C LEU A 301 2.13 -26.45 -0.62
N PHE A 302 2.49 -27.20 0.40
CA PHE A 302 3.14 -28.50 0.27
C PHE A 302 2.13 -29.62 0.51
N ASP A 303 2.32 -30.68 -0.27
CA ASP A 303 1.61 -31.93 -0.08
C ASP A 303 2.06 -32.62 1.22
N GLY A 304 1.10 -33.04 2.05
CA GLY A 304 1.39 -33.65 3.36
C GLY A 304 2.05 -35.02 3.29
N GLU A 305 1.95 -35.73 2.17
CA GLU A 305 2.53 -37.07 1.98
C GLU A 305 3.88 -37.00 1.29
N THR A 306 3.95 -36.28 0.17
CA THR A 306 5.18 -36.22 -0.64
C THR A 306 6.13 -35.09 -0.23
N HIS A 307 5.66 -34.11 0.56
CA HIS A 307 6.40 -32.88 0.87
C HIS A 307 6.86 -32.16 -0.40
N LYS A 308 5.97 -32.05 -1.39
CA LYS A 308 6.24 -31.43 -2.68
C LYS A 308 5.32 -30.22 -2.90
N ALA A 309 5.88 -29.14 -3.44
CA ALA A 309 5.13 -27.93 -3.73
C ALA A 309 4.03 -28.22 -4.78
N LYS A 310 2.76 -28.01 -4.41
CA LYS A 310 1.59 -28.33 -5.24
C LYS A 310 0.78 -27.10 -5.68
N LYS A 311 0.90 -25.99 -4.94
CA LYS A 311 0.19 -24.73 -5.23
C LYS A 311 1.03 -23.54 -4.76
N PHE A 312 1.03 -22.48 -5.56
CA PHE A 312 1.49 -21.16 -5.16
C PHE A 312 0.30 -20.21 -5.03
N VAL A 313 0.30 -19.31 -4.05
CA VAL A 313 -0.72 -18.26 -3.86
C VAL A 313 0.00 -16.92 -3.88
N LEU A 314 -0.41 -15.97 -4.73
CA LEU A 314 0.25 -14.66 -4.86
C LEU A 314 -0.72 -13.55 -4.42
N HIS A 315 -0.33 -12.79 -3.40
CA HIS A 315 -1.16 -11.80 -2.74
C HIS A 315 -0.95 -10.41 -3.33
N THR A 316 -2.02 -9.68 -3.61
CA THR A 316 -1.96 -8.31 -4.15
C THR A 316 -2.03 -7.23 -3.08
N ASN A 317 -2.39 -7.61 -1.85
CA ASN A 317 -2.47 -6.74 -0.67
C ASN A 317 -3.38 -5.51 -0.86
N TYR A 318 -4.54 -5.65 -1.52
CA TYR A 318 -5.44 -4.51 -1.68
C TYR A 318 -6.15 -4.15 -0.36
N PRO A 319 -6.31 -2.84 -0.04
CA PRO A 319 -7.21 -2.43 1.03
C PRO A 319 -8.63 -2.94 0.76
N GLY A 320 -9.33 -3.31 1.81
CA GLY A 320 -10.64 -3.94 1.71
C GLY A 320 -10.59 -5.46 1.47
N HIS A 321 -9.43 -6.10 1.60
CA HIS A 321 -9.31 -7.55 1.74
C HIS A 321 -9.06 -7.93 3.21
N ALA A 322 -9.44 -9.14 3.62
CA ALA A 322 -9.25 -9.61 5.00
C ALA A 322 -7.76 -9.73 5.37
N ASP A 323 -6.92 -10.07 4.40
CA ASP A 323 -5.48 -10.23 4.57
C ASP A 323 -4.69 -8.94 4.31
N PHE A 324 -5.37 -7.79 4.16
CA PHE A 324 -4.69 -6.52 3.99
C PHE A 324 -3.70 -6.26 5.14
N ASN A 325 -2.49 -5.85 4.79
CA ASN A 325 -1.35 -5.67 5.68
C ASN A 325 -0.76 -6.96 6.31
N SER A 326 -1.31 -8.13 6.00
CA SER A 326 -0.70 -9.41 6.39
C SER A 326 0.45 -9.81 5.43
N TYR A 327 0.39 -9.35 4.19
CA TYR A 327 1.37 -9.62 3.14
C TYR A 327 1.83 -8.31 2.49
N ILE A 328 3.07 -8.30 2.00
CA ILE A 328 3.51 -7.32 1.00
C ILE A 328 2.87 -7.68 -0.34
N LYS A 329 2.56 -6.69 -1.18
CA LYS A 329 2.09 -6.91 -2.55
C LYS A 329 3.11 -7.69 -3.39
N CYS A 330 2.71 -8.83 -3.94
CA CYS A 330 3.48 -9.58 -4.92
C CYS A 330 3.36 -8.92 -6.30
N ASN A 331 4.49 -8.58 -6.92
CA ASN A 331 4.55 -7.97 -8.24
C ASN A 331 4.64 -9.06 -9.33
N PHE A 332 3.60 -9.87 -9.48
CA PHE A 332 3.63 -11.00 -10.40
C PHE A 332 3.38 -10.61 -11.86
N VAL A 333 3.89 -11.42 -12.79
CA VAL A 333 3.59 -11.35 -14.22
C VAL A 333 3.29 -12.75 -14.74
N ILE A 334 2.03 -13.00 -15.10
CA ILE A 334 1.61 -14.27 -15.70
C ILE A 334 1.70 -14.14 -17.20
N SER A 335 2.53 -14.97 -17.82
CA SER A 335 2.67 -15.04 -19.28
C SER A 335 1.71 -16.09 -19.84
N VAL A 336 0.83 -15.69 -20.77
CA VAL A 336 -0.18 -16.57 -21.38
C VAL A 336 0.20 -16.84 -22.84
N GLY A 337 0.65 -18.07 -23.15
CA GLY A 337 1.00 -18.50 -24.52
C GLY A 337 2.04 -19.63 -24.55
N GLU A 338 1.93 -20.55 -25.52
CA GLU A 338 2.74 -21.78 -25.60
C GLU A 338 4.11 -21.61 -26.30
N GLY A 339 4.51 -20.41 -26.74
CA GLY A 339 5.77 -20.19 -27.48
C GLY A 339 6.57 -18.96 -27.07
N GLU A 340 7.88 -19.12 -26.95
CA GLU A 340 8.86 -18.04 -26.67
C GLU A 340 8.83 -16.90 -27.72
N THR A 341 8.30 -17.16 -28.92
CA THR A 341 8.21 -16.21 -30.04
C THR A 341 6.96 -15.33 -30.05
N GLU A 342 5.86 -15.70 -29.38
CA GLU A 342 4.63 -14.90 -29.35
C GLU A 342 4.47 -14.06 -28.07
N ALA A 343 5.24 -14.35 -27.02
CA ALA A 343 5.23 -13.63 -25.75
C ALA A 343 5.67 -12.14 -25.84
N ASN A 344 6.23 -11.72 -26.98
CA ASN A 344 6.68 -10.35 -27.26
C ASN A 344 5.62 -9.44 -27.90
N ARG A 345 4.42 -9.95 -28.26
CA ARG A 345 3.27 -9.07 -28.49
C ARG A 345 2.72 -8.69 -27.12
N GLY A 346 2.87 -7.44 -26.70
CA GLY A 346 2.57 -6.93 -25.36
C GLY A 346 1.11 -7.03 -24.85
N GLY A 347 0.28 -7.93 -25.41
CA GLY A 347 -1.11 -8.14 -25.04
C GLY A 347 -1.40 -9.34 -24.12
N ASN A 348 -0.48 -10.29 -23.92
CA ASN A 348 -0.77 -11.54 -23.20
C ASN A 348 -0.12 -11.63 -21.81
N LYS A 349 -0.14 -10.55 -21.03
CA LYS A 349 0.43 -10.52 -19.67
C LYS A 349 -0.62 -10.09 -18.67
N ILE A 350 -0.74 -10.86 -17.59
CA ILE A 350 -1.61 -10.54 -16.45
C ILE A 350 -0.73 -10.13 -15.28
N THR A 351 -1.04 -8.98 -14.70
CA THR A 351 -0.31 -8.36 -13.58
C THR A 351 -1.29 -8.04 -12.45
N PRO A 352 -0.82 -7.70 -11.24
CA PRO A 352 -1.69 -7.21 -10.16
C PRO A 352 -2.60 -6.03 -10.55
N SER A 353 -2.19 -5.25 -11.57
CA SER A 353 -2.90 -4.05 -12.02
C SER A 353 -3.90 -4.32 -13.15
N THR A 354 -3.90 -5.52 -13.74
CA THR A 354 -4.83 -5.92 -14.79
C THR A 354 -6.26 -5.98 -14.21
N ASN A 355 -7.25 -5.49 -14.96
CA ASN A 355 -8.65 -5.57 -14.53
C ASN A 355 -9.26 -6.94 -14.89
N TRP A 356 -10.43 -7.24 -14.35
CA TRP A 356 -11.08 -8.52 -14.60
C TRP A 356 -11.46 -8.74 -16.07
N GLU A 357 -11.96 -7.70 -16.75
CA GLU A 357 -12.34 -7.80 -18.16
C GLU A 357 -11.15 -8.08 -19.08
N GLN A 358 -9.98 -7.48 -18.83
CA GLN A 358 -8.73 -7.76 -19.53
C GLN A 358 -8.27 -9.21 -19.28
N VAL A 359 -8.51 -9.75 -18.09
CA VAL A 359 -8.19 -11.17 -17.85
C VAL A 359 -9.09 -12.09 -18.67
N LYS A 360 -10.37 -11.77 -18.82
CA LYS A 360 -11.25 -12.52 -19.75
C LYS A 360 -10.84 -12.35 -21.20
N GLU A 361 -10.39 -11.17 -21.60
CA GLU A 361 -9.85 -10.95 -22.96
C GLU A 361 -8.61 -11.81 -23.22
N VAL A 362 -7.73 -11.98 -22.23
CA VAL A 362 -6.48 -12.75 -22.36
C VAL A 362 -6.69 -14.26 -22.25
N LEU A 363 -7.53 -14.73 -21.31
CA LEU A 363 -7.73 -16.15 -21.02
C LEU A 363 -9.02 -16.74 -21.61
N GLY A 364 -9.90 -15.91 -22.16
CA GLY A 364 -11.25 -16.27 -22.56
C GLY A 364 -12.28 -16.17 -21.43
N GLU A 365 -13.55 -16.28 -21.80
CA GLU A 365 -14.66 -16.36 -20.86
C GLU A 365 -14.54 -17.60 -19.96
N CYS A 366 -14.71 -17.41 -18.66
CA CYS A 366 -14.74 -18.48 -17.67
C CYS A 366 -16.18 -18.92 -17.40
N GLY A 367 -16.36 -20.16 -16.92
CA GLY A 367 -17.62 -20.62 -16.36
C GLY A 367 -18.03 -19.86 -15.08
N PRO A 368 -19.11 -20.28 -14.40
CA PRO A 368 -19.52 -19.65 -13.14
C PRO A 368 -18.41 -19.75 -12.09
N ALA A 369 -18.40 -18.79 -11.15
CA ALA A 369 -17.43 -18.77 -10.06
C ALA A 369 -17.43 -20.10 -9.30
N ALA A 370 -16.25 -20.69 -9.11
CA ALA A 370 -16.06 -21.97 -8.45
C ALA A 370 -16.36 -21.89 -6.94
N ILE A 371 -16.07 -20.74 -6.32
CA ILE A 371 -16.35 -20.47 -4.91
C ILE A 371 -16.88 -19.05 -4.78
N GLN A 372 -17.97 -18.90 -4.03
CA GLN A 372 -18.43 -17.62 -3.53
C GLN A 372 -18.29 -17.64 -2.01
N THR A 373 -17.33 -16.89 -1.48
CA THR A 373 -17.25 -16.63 -0.05
C THR A 373 -18.32 -15.60 0.27
N GLN A 374 -19.40 -16.00 0.93
CA GLN A 374 -20.33 -15.02 1.48
C GLN A 374 -19.56 -14.23 2.55
N GLY A 375 -19.56 -12.89 2.45
CA GLY A 375 -18.98 -12.03 3.48
C GLY A 375 -19.52 -12.45 4.83
N SER A 376 -18.67 -13.05 5.66
CA SER A 376 -19.06 -13.56 6.97
C SER A 376 -19.11 -12.40 7.96
N THR A 377 -19.65 -12.63 9.16
CA THR A 377 -19.47 -11.69 10.29
C THR A 377 -18.00 -11.39 10.61
N SER A 378 -17.06 -12.22 10.12
CA SER A 378 -15.61 -12.02 10.25
C SER A 378 -14.95 -11.32 9.04
N ASN A 379 -15.62 -11.21 7.89
CA ASN A 379 -15.15 -10.44 6.74
C ASN A 379 -16.09 -9.26 6.45
N PRO A 380 -15.77 -8.06 6.98
CA PRO A 380 -16.62 -6.88 6.81
C PRO A 380 -16.57 -6.29 5.39
N PHE A 381 -15.77 -6.85 4.49
CA PHE A 381 -15.49 -6.26 3.18
C PHE A 381 -16.32 -6.82 2.03
N GLY A 382 -17.28 -7.70 2.32
CA GLY A 382 -18.18 -8.28 1.32
C GLY A 382 -17.72 -9.65 0.81
N SER A 383 -18.39 -10.13 -0.25
CA SER A 383 -18.09 -11.42 -0.86
C SER A 383 -16.99 -11.33 -1.90
N THR A 384 -16.14 -12.36 -1.98
CA THR A 384 -15.21 -12.54 -3.09
C THR A 384 -15.63 -13.74 -3.95
N TYR A 385 -15.26 -13.71 -5.23
CA TYR A 385 -15.59 -14.73 -6.22
C TYR A 385 -14.32 -15.36 -6.75
N VAL A 386 -14.23 -16.68 -6.73
CA VAL A 386 -13.06 -17.39 -7.26
C VAL A 386 -13.39 -17.98 -8.62
N TYR A 387 -12.63 -17.59 -9.65
CA TYR A 387 -12.74 -18.09 -11.01
C TYR A 387 -11.56 -18.99 -11.36
N GLY A 388 -11.85 -20.18 -11.88
CA GLY A 388 -10.84 -21.17 -12.23
C GLY A 388 -10.60 -21.23 -13.73
N TYR A 389 -9.34 -21.15 -14.13
CA TYR A 389 -8.84 -21.47 -15.47
C TYR A 389 -7.93 -22.70 -15.39
N LYS A 390 -7.45 -23.18 -16.55
CA LYS A 390 -6.43 -24.21 -16.60
C LYS A 390 -5.17 -23.71 -15.89
N ASP A 391 -4.72 -24.45 -14.87
CA ASP A 391 -3.50 -24.20 -14.07
C ASP A 391 -3.48 -22.89 -13.23
N VAL A 392 -4.57 -22.12 -13.18
CA VAL A 392 -4.66 -20.87 -12.41
C VAL A 392 -6.07 -20.55 -11.92
N ALA A 393 -6.18 -19.92 -10.77
CA ALA A 393 -7.43 -19.39 -10.24
C ALA A 393 -7.24 -17.96 -9.72
N PHE A 394 -8.24 -17.13 -9.97
CA PHE A 394 -8.28 -15.73 -9.59
C PHE A 394 -9.40 -15.51 -8.58
N GLU A 395 -9.09 -14.84 -7.48
CA GLU A 395 -10.06 -14.31 -6.55
C GLU A 395 -10.38 -12.88 -6.94
N VAL A 396 -11.66 -12.56 -7.07
CA VAL A 396 -12.14 -11.30 -7.64
C VAL A 396 -13.11 -10.67 -6.65
N LYS A 397 -12.86 -9.41 -6.34
CA LYS A 397 -13.77 -8.59 -5.54
C LYS A 397 -14.52 -7.63 -6.48
N ASP A 398 -15.85 -7.61 -6.36
CA ASP A 398 -16.77 -6.70 -7.07
C ASP A 398 -16.57 -6.63 -8.61
N PHE A 399 -16.14 -7.73 -9.23
CA PHE A 399 -15.95 -7.91 -10.69
C PHE A 399 -14.94 -6.97 -11.37
N SER A 400 -14.17 -6.16 -10.63
CA SER A 400 -13.24 -5.18 -11.23
C SER A 400 -11.76 -5.55 -11.05
N ARG A 401 -11.39 -6.18 -9.92
CA ARG A 401 -9.98 -6.39 -9.52
C ARG A 401 -9.69 -7.82 -9.12
N ILE A 402 -8.44 -8.21 -9.34
CA ILE A 402 -7.95 -9.56 -9.20
C ILE A 402 -6.95 -9.64 -8.05
N GLU A 403 -7.15 -10.65 -7.22
CA GLU A 403 -6.13 -11.25 -6.36
C GLU A 403 -5.82 -12.63 -6.93
N LEU A 404 -4.53 -13.00 -7.03
CA LEU A 404 -4.18 -14.30 -7.60
C LEU A 404 -4.28 -15.38 -6.52
N GLY A 405 -5.50 -15.91 -6.34
CA GLY A 405 -5.80 -16.86 -5.28
C GLY A 405 -5.08 -18.21 -5.38
N ALA A 406 -4.65 -18.65 -6.57
CA ALA A 406 -3.78 -19.83 -6.71
C ALA A 406 -3.24 -20.06 -8.14
N VAL A 407 -1.99 -20.51 -8.26
CA VAL A 407 -1.47 -21.23 -9.42
C VAL A 407 -1.32 -22.70 -9.03
N LYS A 408 -1.85 -23.61 -9.85
CA LYS A 408 -1.80 -25.07 -9.59
C LYS A 408 -1.19 -25.78 -10.79
N GLN A 409 -0.56 -26.93 -10.53
CA GLN A 409 -0.24 -27.88 -11.57
C GLN A 409 -1.49 -28.75 -11.84
N SER A 410 -1.92 -28.84 -13.11
CA SER A 410 -2.95 -29.79 -13.53
C SER A 410 -2.48 -31.23 -13.34
N SER A 411 -2.73 -31.81 -12.17
CA SER A 411 -2.81 -33.27 -12.02
C SER A 411 -4.12 -33.72 -12.64
N GLY A 412 -4.05 -34.53 -13.69
CA GLY A 412 -5.19 -34.97 -14.52
C GLY A 412 -6.48 -35.25 -13.73
N LEU A 413 -7.40 -34.30 -13.76
CA LEU A 413 -8.82 -34.49 -13.53
C LEU A 413 -9.49 -33.89 -14.75
N LEU A 414 -9.96 -34.78 -15.61
CA LEU A 414 -10.80 -34.49 -16.76
C LEU A 414 -11.88 -33.48 -16.34
N CYS A 415 -11.95 -32.34 -17.04
CA CYS A 415 -13.20 -31.61 -17.11
C CYS A 415 -14.25 -32.60 -17.64
N PRO A 416 -15.39 -32.82 -16.96
CA PRO A 416 -16.51 -33.44 -17.64
C PRO A 416 -16.93 -32.47 -18.75
N SER A 417 -16.93 -33.01 -19.95
CA SER A 417 -17.45 -32.42 -21.19
C SER A 417 -18.83 -31.83 -21.05
#